data_AF-A0A972ZCP1-F1
#
_entry.id   AF-A0A972ZCP1-F1
#
_cell.length_a   1.000
_cell.length_b   1.000
_cell.length_c   1.000
_cell.angle_alpha   90.00
_cell.angle_beta   90.00
_cell.angle_gamma   90.00
#
_symmetry.space_group_name_H-M   'P 1'
#
loop_
_entity.id
_entity.type
_entity.pdbx_description
1 polymer ?
#
loop_
_entity_poly.entity_id
_entity_poly.type
_entity_poly.pdbx_seq_one_letter_code
_entity_poly.pdbx_strand_id
1 'polypeptide(L)'
;MKLRQFRREHSATFRMIRNMPLRARCGRRDKTKPLSTLAFIRNRQRDAFYFVKSDGELGELTFVECARQFEAKAHEKAVPLHELHHNQVSQAEADFSDQIQREAAVGQVVDVRQGPQETKALRFLSAVEKLELVGAEERLTLKAAMKAVKVGKFQQLVRDINKLQSSLATRKINNAAILDTLMGILGKYPLDDVGEDLRPALSVRGYANLKPDIIISESFVG
;
A
#
# COMPACT_ATOMS: atom_id res chain seq x y z
N MET A 1 26.73 2.13 15.32
CA MET A 1 27.81 1.85 16.30
C MET A 1 27.59 2.44 17.70
N LYS A 2 26.69 3.40 17.96
CA LYS A 2 26.44 3.99 19.30
C LYS A 2 25.86 3.00 20.35
N LEU A 3 24.88 2.17 20.00
CA LEU A 3 24.22 1.25 20.94
C LEU A 3 25.16 0.17 21.50
N ARG A 4 26.07 -0.35 20.67
CA ARG A 4 27.08 -1.34 21.10
C ARG A 4 28.09 -0.72 22.07
N GLN A 5 28.48 0.54 21.81
CA GLN A 5 29.34 1.30 22.70
C GLN A 5 28.65 1.59 24.04
N PHE A 6 27.42 2.09 24.01
CA PHE A 6 26.62 2.35 25.21
C PHE A 6 26.44 1.11 26.09
N ARG A 7 26.19 -0.06 25.48
CA ARG A 7 26.10 -1.33 26.22
C ARG A 7 27.41 -1.71 26.94
N ARG A 8 28.57 -1.36 26.35
CA ARG A 8 29.89 -1.64 26.94
C ARG A 8 30.21 -0.67 28.09
N GLU A 9 29.99 0.63 27.86
CA GLU A 9 30.35 1.70 28.80
C GLU A 9 29.34 1.83 29.96
N HIS A 10 28.06 1.56 29.71
CA HIS A 10 26.96 1.73 30.66
C HIS A 10 26.11 0.46 30.81
N SER A 11 26.78 -0.66 31.13
CA SER A 11 26.15 -1.99 31.19
C SER A 11 25.01 -2.10 32.22
N ALA A 12 25.11 -1.42 33.36
CA ALA A 12 24.08 -1.37 34.39
C ALA A 12 22.81 -0.65 33.89
N THR A 13 22.97 0.54 33.33
CA THR A 13 21.87 1.33 32.74
C THR A 13 21.20 0.59 31.59
N PHE A 14 21.99 -0.09 30.74
CA PHE A 14 21.46 -0.92 29.66
C PHE A 14 20.58 -2.06 30.18
N ARG A 15 21.00 -2.75 31.26
CA ARG A 15 20.17 -3.80 31.90
C ARG A 15 18.90 -3.23 32.51
N MET A 16 18.97 -2.05 33.13
CA MET A 16 17.80 -1.37 33.67
C MET A 16 16.78 -1.05 32.58
N ILE A 17 17.21 -0.43 31.47
CA ILE A 17 16.35 -0.11 30.32
C ILE A 17 15.74 -1.38 29.72
N ARG A 18 16.55 -2.45 29.58
CA ARG A 18 16.07 -3.74 29.05
C ARG A 18 14.93 -4.34 29.88
N ASN A 19 14.92 -4.10 31.18
CA ASN A 19 13.93 -4.64 32.11
C ASN A 19 12.72 -3.70 32.30
N MET A 20 12.67 -2.55 31.60
CA MET A 20 11.53 -1.65 31.68
C MET A 20 10.27 -2.27 31.06
N PRO A 21 9.06 -1.85 31.50
CA PRO A 21 7.83 -2.29 30.88
C PRO A 21 7.77 -1.84 29.43
N LEU A 22 7.32 -2.73 28.54
CA LEU A 22 7.14 -2.44 27.11
C LEU A 22 6.17 -1.27 26.84
N ARG A 23 5.28 -0.96 27.78
CA ARG A 23 4.29 0.11 27.69
C ARG A 23 4.70 1.37 28.45
N ALA A 24 5.98 1.54 28.79
CA ALA A 24 6.48 2.79 29.33
C ALA A 24 6.35 3.89 28.25
N ARG A 25 5.61 4.95 28.56
CA ARG A 25 5.43 6.09 27.67
C ARG A 25 5.76 7.37 28.41
N CYS A 26 6.53 8.23 27.77
CA CYS A 26 6.78 9.59 28.22
C CYS A 26 6.90 10.51 27.01
N GLY A 27 6.67 11.79 27.23
CA GLY A 27 7.03 12.83 26.28
C GLY A 27 8.44 13.35 26.56
N ARG A 28 9.02 14.01 25.56
CA ARG A 28 10.23 14.82 25.66
C ARG A 28 9.91 16.28 25.41
N ARG A 29 10.67 17.17 26.03
CA ARG A 29 10.53 18.61 25.79
C ARG A 29 11.43 19.02 24.63
N ASP A 30 10.84 19.52 23.56
CA ASP A 30 11.56 20.10 22.42
C ASP A 30 10.77 21.27 21.84
N LYS A 31 11.34 22.48 21.99
CA LYS A 31 10.74 23.73 21.50
C LYS A 31 10.64 23.79 19.98
N THR A 32 11.45 23.03 19.26
CA THR A 32 11.50 23.06 17.79
C THR A 32 10.36 22.26 17.16
N LYS A 33 9.73 21.36 17.93
CA LYS A 33 8.73 20.40 17.46
C LYS A 33 7.58 20.28 18.47
N PRO A 34 6.81 21.35 18.69
CA PRO A 34 5.72 21.30 19.66
C PRO A 34 4.62 20.37 19.17
N LEU A 35 4.10 19.53 20.07
CA LEU A 35 2.91 18.69 19.84
C LEU A 35 3.03 17.75 18.63
N SER A 36 4.23 17.23 18.38
CA SER A 36 4.47 16.25 17.31
C SER A 36 4.79 14.87 17.88
N THR A 37 4.53 13.84 17.09
CA THR A 37 4.82 12.45 17.46
C THR A 37 5.60 11.75 16.37
N LEU A 38 6.67 11.08 16.78
CA LEU A 38 7.47 10.17 15.98
C LEU A 38 7.01 8.74 16.28
N ALA A 39 6.78 7.92 15.26
CA ALA A 39 6.36 6.53 15.42
C ALA A 39 7.15 5.62 14.45
N PHE A 40 7.71 4.55 14.98
CA PHE A 40 8.27 3.47 14.17
C PHE A 40 7.26 2.32 14.13
N ILE A 41 6.75 2.06 12.93
CA ILE A 41 5.77 1.01 12.69
C ILE A 41 6.41 0.00 11.75
N ARG A 42 6.22 -1.27 12.07
CA ARG A 42 6.80 -2.37 11.32
C ARG A 42 5.80 -3.51 11.20
N ASN A 43 5.86 -4.22 10.10
CA ASN A 43 5.34 -5.57 9.98
C ASN A 43 6.39 -6.49 9.36
N ARG A 44 5.96 -7.63 8.84
CA ARG A 44 6.87 -8.62 8.25
C ARG A 44 7.39 -8.23 6.86
N GLN A 45 6.71 -7.33 6.16
CA GLN A 45 6.98 -6.94 4.76
C GLN A 45 7.59 -5.55 4.63
N ARG A 46 7.23 -4.62 5.51
CA ARG A 46 7.61 -3.22 5.48
C ARG A 46 7.90 -2.69 6.87
N ASP A 47 8.79 -1.71 6.92
CA ASP A 47 9.08 -0.88 8.07
C ASP A 47 9.09 0.59 7.66
N ALA A 48 8.52 1.46 8.49
CA ALA A 48 8.40 2.88 8.20
C ALA A 48 8.54 3.72 9.47
N PHE A 49 9.17 4.89 9.32
CA PHE A 49 9.34 5.86 10.40
C PHE A 49 8.46 7.08 10.09
N TYR A 50 7.40 7.27 10.87
CA TYR A 50 6.47 8.39 10.70
C TYR A 50 6.81 9.52 11.63
N PHE A 51 6.67 10.75 11.14
CA PHE A 51 6.70 11.97 11.92
C PHE A 51 5.44 12.77 11.63
N VAL A 52 4.59 12.88 12.64
CA VAL A 52 3.31 13.60 12.55
C VAL A 52 3.46 14.92 13.29
N LYS A 53 3.30 16.01 12.56
CA LYS A 53 3.37 17.38 13.09
C LYS A 53 2.09 17.78 13.80
N SER A 54 2.12 18.94 14.46
CA SER A 54 0.98 19.50 15.20
C SER A 54 -0.20 19.92 14.31
N ASP A 55 0.07 20.24 13.05
CA ASP A 55 -0.93 20.54 12.02
C ASP A 55 -1.57 19.28 11.41
N GLY A 56 -1.11 18.09 11.79
CA GLY A 56 -1.57 16.81 11.25
C GLY A 56 -0.86 16.39 9.96
N GLU A 57 0.17 17.13 9.52
CA GLU A 57 1.02 16.72 8.40
C GLU A 57 1.79 15.45 8.79
N LEU A 58 1.57 14.39 8.01
CA LEU A 58 2.23 13.10 8.18
C LEU A 58 3.37 12.97 7.17
N GLY A 59 4.59 12.81 7.68
CA GLY A 59 5.78 12.57 6.86
C GLY A 59 6.46 11.26 7.20
N GLU A 60 7.08 10.62 6.21
CA GLU A 60 8.00 9.51 6.42
C GLU A 60 9.44 10.03 6.53
N LEU A 61 10.20 9.49 7.48
CA LEU A 61 11.61 9.80 7.71
C LEU A 61 12.49 8.62 7.33
N THR A 62 13.72 8.94 6.93
CA THR A 62 14.76 7.91 6.83
C THR A 62 15.21 7.44 8.21
N PHE A 63 15.80 6.25 8.28
CA PHE A 63 16.37 5.72 9.52
C PHE A 63 17.35 6.70 10.19
N VAL A 64 18.19 7.39 9.41
CA VAL A 64 19.21 8.30 9.94
C VAL A 64 18.57 9.55 10.56
N GLU A 65 17.56 10.12 9.91
CA GLU A 65 16.81 11.26 10.44
C GLU A 65 16.06 10.86 11.70
N CYS A 66 15.35 9.73 11.66
CA CYS A 66 14.62 9.19 12.79
C CYS A 66 15.53 8.92 13.99
N ALA A 67 16.70 8.29 13.77
CA ALA A 67 17.67 8.03 14.82
C ALA A 67 18.22 9.31 15.48
N ARG A 68 18.38 10.40 14.71
CA ARG A 68 18.75 11.71 15.26
C ARG A 68 17.64 12.32 16.10
N GLN A 69 16.38 12.10 15.73
CA GLN A 69 15.23 12.60 16.50
C GLN A 69 15.05 11.85 17.83
N PHE A 70 15.19 10.51 17.81
CA PHE A 70 15.13 9.67 19.00
C PHE A 70 16.32 9.82 19.96
N GLU A 71 17.40 10.49 19.54
CA GLU A 71 18.57 10.68 20.40
C GLU A 71 18.21 11.60 21.57
N ALA A 72 18.26 11.06 22.79
CA ALA A 72 18.00 11.77 24.03
C ALA A 72 19.28 11.89 24.87
N LYS A 73 19.46 13.04 25.54
CA LYS A 73 20.55 13.28 26.48
C LYS A 73 20.16 12.78 27.88
N ALA A 74 21.14 12.28 28.64
CA ALA A 74 20.91 11.69 29.96
C ALA A 74 20.31 12.65 31.01
N HIS A 75 20.44 13.96 30.82
CA HIS A 75 19.89 14.99 31.72
C HIS A 75 18.49 15.49 31.30
N GLU A 76 17.95 15.00 30.18
CA GLU A 76 16.57 15.31 29.78
C GLU A 76 15.60 14.69 30.77
N LYS A 77 14.63 15.49 31.24
CA LYS A 77 13.57 15.02 32.13
C LYS A 77 12.38 14.58 31.32
N ALA A 78 11.79 13.44 31.72
CA ALA A 78 10.52 12.98 31.16
C ALA A 78 9.40 14.00 31.47
N VAL A 79 8.55 14.23 30.48
CA VAL A 79 7.32 15.01 30.63
C VAL A 79 6.09 14.14 30.31
N PRO A 80 4.89 14.52 30.77
CA PRO A 80 3.67 13.84 30.34
C PRO A 80 3.49 13.89 28.82
N LEU A 81 2.83 12.88 28.25
CA LEU A 81 2.44 12.90 26.84
C LEU A 81 1.41 14.00 26.60
N HIS A 82 1.48 14.62 25.42
CA HIS A 82 0.45 15.55 24.98
C HIS A 82 -0.79 14.80 24.49
N GLU A 83 -1.93 15.50 24.46
CA GLU A 83 -3.24 14.92 24.15
C GLU A 83 -3.33 14.34 22.72
N LEU A 84 -2.65 14.96 21.76
CA LEU A 84 -2.65 14.54 20.35
C LEU A 84 -1.90 13.22 20.07
N HIS A 85 -1.14 12.68 21.02
CA HIS A 85 -0.26 11.53 20.80
C HIS A 85 -1.00 10.32 20.21
N HIS A 86 -2.11 9.92 20.83
CA HIS A 86 -2.85 8.74 20.40
C HIS A 86 -3.47 8.92 19.02
N ASN A 87 -3.97 10.11 18.72
CA ASN A 87 -4.54 10.43 17.41
C ASN A 87 -3.46 10.40 16.32
N GLN A 88 -2.30 10.98 16.59
CA GLN A 88 -1.16 11.00 15.65
C GLN A 88 -0.60 9.59 15.40
N VAL A 89 -0.48 8.76 16.43
CA VAL A 89 -0.07 7.35 16.27
C VAL A 89 -1.10 6.56 15.46
N SER A 90 -2.39 6.78 15.71
CA SER A 90 -3.46 6.12 14.96
C SER A 90 -3.45 6.54 13.48
N GLN A 91 -3.16 7.81 13.20
CA GLN A 91 -3.01 8.32 11.84
C GLN A 91 -1.85 7.65 11.11
N ALA A 92 -0.71 7.47 11.79
CA ALA A 92 0.44 6.75 11.24
C ALA A 92 0.14 5.26 10.99
N GLU A 93 -0.59 4.61 11.90
CA GLU A 93 -1.01 3.21 11.73
C GLU A 93 -1.96 3.02 10.53
N ALA A 94 -2.88 3.97 10.32
CA ALA A 94 -3.80 3.97 9.19
C ALA A 94 -3.06 4.11 7.86
N ASP A 95 -2.19 5.12 7.72
CA ASP A 95 -1.44 5.32 6.47
C ASP A 95 -0.52 4.13 6.15
N PHE A 96 0.15 3.56 7.16
CA PHE A 96 0.95 2.35 7.00
C PHE A 96 0.13 1.17 6.48
N SER A 97 -1.06 0.96 7.04
CA SER A 97 -1.97 -0.11 6.62
C SER A 97 -2.46 0.10 5.18
N ASP A 98 -2.79 1.33 4.81
CA ASP A 98 -3.23 1.68 3.46
C ASP A 98 -2.13 1.50 2.42
N GLN A 99 -0.88 1.83 2.76
CA GLN A 99 0.26 1.64 1.87
C GLN A 99 0.56 0.15 1.65
N ILE A 100 0.49 -0.67 2.69
CA ILE A 100 0.62 -2.13 2.57
C ILE A 100 -0.45 -2.71 1.65
N GLN A 101 -1.70 -2.26 1.80
CA GLN A 101 -2.79 -2.71 0.93
C GLN A 101 -2.55 -2.29 -0.52
N ARG A 102 -2.09 -1.06 -0.76
CA ARG A 102 -1.72 -0.57 -2.10
C ARG A 102 -0.60 -1.40 -2.72
N GLU A 103 0.44 -1.74 -1.97
CA GLU A 103 1.56 -2.56 -2.46
C GLU A 103 1.11 -4.00 -2.76
N ALA A 104 0.30 -4.61 -1.89
CA ALA A 104 -0.25 -5.95 -2.10
C ALA A 104 -1.13 -6.02 -3.36
N ALA A 105 -1.94 -4.99 -3.59
CA ALA A 105 -2.76 -4.84 -4.79
C ALA A 105 -1.91 -4.78 -6.07
N VAL A 106 -0.81 -4.02 -6.06
CA VAL A 106 0.09 -3.91 -7.21
C VAL A 106 0.82 -5.22 -7.48
N GLY A 107 1.32 -5.89 -6.44
CA GLY A 107 2.03 -7.17 -6.57
C GLY A 107 1.17 -8.28 -7.19
N GLN A 108 -0.11 -8.37 -6.83
CA GLN A 108 -1.01 -9.39 -7.40
C GLN A 108 -1.43 -9.14 -8.85
N VAL A 109 -1.52 -7.87 -9.30
CA VAL A 109 -1.76 -7.58 -10.73
C VAL A 109 -0.62 -8.11 -11.61
N VAL A 110 0.58 -8.26 -11.05
CA VAL A 110 1.78 -8.72 -11.76
C VAL A 110 1.93 -10.26 -11.69
N ASP A 111 1.51 -10.89 -10.59
CA ASP A 111 1.79 -12.32 -10.31
C ASP A 111 0.64 -13.30 -10.62
N VAL A 112 -0.15 -13.00 -11.65
CA VAL A 112 -0.94 -14.04 -12.32
C VAL A 112 -0.09 -14.53 -13.49
N ARG A 113 0.48 -15.73 -13.39
CA ARG A 113 1.01 -16.45 -14.57
C ARG A 113 -0.13 -16.56 -15.58
N GLN A 114 -0.19 -15.60 -16.52
CA GLN A 114 -1.26 -15.48 -17.48
C GLN A 114 -1.28 -16.76 -18.31
N GLY A 115 -2.40 -17.47 -18.30
CA GLY A 115 -2.55 -18.63 -19.15
C GLY A 115 -2.52 -18.24 -20.63
N PRO A 116 -2.42 -19.24 -21.54
CA PRO A 116 -2.40 -18.99 -22.98
C PRO A 116 -3.64 -18.25 -23.48
N GLN A 117 -4.81 -18.46 -22.84
CA GLN A 117 -6.07 -17.84 -23.24
C GLN A 117 -6.17 -16.38 -22.78
N GLU A 118 -5.69 -16.06 -21.58
CA GLU A 118 -5.60 -14.71 -21.03
C GLU A 118 -4.61 -13.87 -21.84
N THR A 119 -3.45 -14.44 -22.18
CA THR A 119 -2.45 -13.78 -23.02
C THR A 119 -3.02 -13.44 -24.41
N LYS A 120 -3.79 -14.37 -24.99
CA LYS A 120 -4.45 -14.16 -26.28
C LYS A 120 -5.51 -13.05 -26.22
N ALA A 121 -6.35 -13.05 -25.19
CA ALA A 121 -7.34 -12.00 -24.97
C ALA A 121 -6.71 -10.62 -24.74
N LEU A 122 -5.64 -10.54 -23.93
CA LEU A 122 -4.92 -9.29 -23.67
C LEU A 122 -4.28 -8.71 -24.93
N ARG A 123 -3.68 -9.55 -25.78
CA ARG A 123 -3.14 -9.12 -27.08
C ARG A 123 -4.23 -8.52 -27.95
N PHE A 124 -5.40 -9.16 -28.03
CA PHE A 124 -6.53 -8.66 -28.79
C PHE A 124 -7.03 -7.31 -28.26
N LEU A 125 -7.28 -7.19 -26.96
CA LEU A 125 -7.70 -5.93 -26.33
C LEU A 125 -6.67 -4.80 -26.59
N SER A 126 -5.38 -5.09 -26.45
CA SER A 126 -4.31 -4.12 -26.70
C SER A 126 -4.19 -3.69 -28.18
N ALA A 127 -4.59 -4.56 -29.11
CA ALA A 127 -4.60 -4.23 -30.54
C ALA A 127 -5.79 -3.32 -30.87
N VAL A 128 -6.96 -3.57 -30.27
CA VAL A 128 -8.16 -2.73 -30.45
C VAL A 128 -7.96 -1.36 -29.81
N GLU A 129 -7.34 -1.27 -28.61
CA GLU A 129 -7.07 -0.01 -27.92
C GLU A 129 -6.23 0.98 -28.76
N LYS A 130 -5.34 0.45 -29.61
CA LYS A 130 -4.44 1.22 -30.48
C LYS A 130 -5.10 1.75 -31.76
N LEU A 131 -6.34 1.35 -32.04
CA LEU A 131 -7.06 1.87 -33.21
C LEU A 131 -7.43 3.34 -32.97
N GLU A 132 -7.20 4.19 -33.97
CA GLU A 132 -7.45 5.64 -33.88
C GLU A 132 -8.93 5.99 -33.70
N LEU A 133 -9.83 5.04 -34.00
CA LEU A 133 -11.28 5.19 -33.87
C LEU A 133 -11.81 5.05 -32.43
N VAL A 134 -10.96 4.67 -31.46
CA VAL A 134 -11.36 4.47 -30.06
C VAL A 134 -11.42 5.81 -29.31
N GLY A 135 -12.60 6.13 -28.79
CA GLY A 135 -12.86 7.33 -27.97
C GLY A 135 -12.28 7.24 -26.55
N ALA A 136 -12.39 8.33 -25.79
CA ALA A 136 -11.87 8.39 -24.42
C ALA A 136 -12.58 7.43 -23.45
N GLU A 137 -13.91 7.35 -23.51
CA GLU A 137 -14.72 6.46 -22.65
C GLU A 137 -14.49 4.98 -23.00
N GLU A 138 -14.49 4.64 -24.28
CA GLU A 138 -14.22 3.27 -24.75
C GLU A 138 -12.82 2.80 -24.36
N ARG A 139 -11.83 3.70 -24.39
CA ARG A 139 -10.47 3.41 -23.93
C ARG A 139 -10.41 3.13 -22.43
N LEU A 140 -11.24 3.80 -21.61
CA LEU A 140 -11.35 3.48 -20.18
C LEU A 140 -11.93 2.08 -19.98
N THR A 141 -13.01 1.73 -20.70
CA THR A 141 -13.63 0.40 -20.65
C THR A 141 -12.67 -0.71 -21.08
N LEU A 142 -11.88 -0.48 -22.14
CA LEU A 142 -10.84 -1.42 -22.58
C LEU A 142 -9.77 -1.64 -21.52
N LYS A 143 -9.29 -0.56 -20.87
CA LYS A 143 -8.31 -0.65 -19.78
C LYS A 143 -8.87 -1.39 -18.57
N ALA A 144 -10.13 -1.14 -18.21
CA ALA A 144 -10.83 -1.86 -17.14
C ALA A 144 -10.95 -3.36 -17.46
N ALA A 145 -11.30 -3.71 -18.70
CA ALA A 145 -11.34 -5.09 -19.17
C ALA A 145 -9.96 -5.77 -19.11
N MET A 146 -8.90 -5.09 -19.57
CA MET A 146 -7.54 -5.60 -19.47
C MET A 146 -7.11 -5.85 -18.02
N LYS A 147 -7.48 -4.96 -17.09
CA LYS A 147 -7.22 -5.14 -15.65
C LYS A 147 -8.00 -6.34 -15.11
N ALA A 148 -9.27 -6.50 -15.47
CA ALA A 148 -10.11 -7.62 -15.04
C ALA A 148 -9.56 -8.98 -15.53
N VAL A 149 -9.05 -9.04 -16.77
CA VAL A 149 -8.39 -10.23 -17.32
C VAL A 149 -7.08 -10.54 -16.60
N LYS A 150 -6.27 -9.53 -16.28
CA LYS A 150 -5.02 -9.71 -15.50
C LYS A 150 -5.28 -10.26 -14.10
N VAL A 151 -6.33 -9.80 -13.43
CA VAL A 151 -6.73 -10.28 -12.09
C VAL A 151 -7.39 -11.68 -12.16
N GLY A 152 -7.87 -12.11 -13.33
CA GLY A 152 -8.55 -13.40 -13.48
C GLY A 152 -9.98 -13.43 -12.94
N LYS A 153 -10.60 -12.25 -12.68
CA LYS A 153 -11.93 -12.11 -12.05
C LYS A 153 -13.05 -12.74 -12.89
N PHE A 154 -12.96 -12.66 -14.22
CA PHE A 154 -14.01 -13.12 -15.14
C PHE A 154 -13.48 -14.13 -16.17
N GLN A 155 -13.57 -15.42 -15.85
CA GLN A 155 -13.18 -16.50 -16.78
C GLN A 155 -14.02 -16.51 -18.08
N GLN A 156 -15.30 -16.16 -18.00
CA GLN A 156 -16.18 -16.09 -19.18
C GLN A 156 -15.86 -14.91 -20.11
N LEU A 157 -15.40 -13.78 -19.55
CA LEU A 157 -14.96 -12.63 -20.34
C LEU A 157 -13.80 -13.01 -21.28
N VAL A 158 -12.81 -13.77 -20.76
CA VAL A 158 -11.69 -14.28 -21.56
C VAL A 158 -12.17 -15.17 -22.69
N ARG A 159 -13.17 -16.03 -22.43
CA ARG A 159 -13.76 -16.92 -23.44
C ARG A 159 -14.52 -16.15 -24.51
N ASP A 160 -15.32 -15.16 -24.12
CA ASP A 160 -16.12 -14.34 -25.05
C ASP A 160 -15.23 -13.48 -25.95
N ILE A 161 -14.17 -12.88 -25.40
CA ILE A 161 -13.17 -12.15 -26.19
C ILE A 161 -12.49 -13.07 -27.21
N ASN A 162 -12.05 -14.26 -26.77
CA ASN A 162 -11.39 -15.21 -27.66
C ASN A 162 -12.34 -15.77 -28.74
N LYS A 163 -13.63 -15.96 -28.42
CA LYS A 163 -14.67 -16.31 -29.40
C LYS A 163 -14.84 -15.21 -30.44
N LEU A 164 -14.94 -13.95 -30.01
CA LEU A 164 -15.01 -12.80 -30.92
C LEU A 164 -13.80 -12.82 -31.87
N GLN A 165 -12.58 -12.94 -31.34
CA GLN A 165 -11.36 -13.01 -32.15
C GLN A 165 -11.39 -14.15 -33.18
N SER A 166 -11.89 -15.34 -32.81
CA SER A 166 -12.00 -16.47 -33.76
C SER A 166 -13.07 -16.24 -34.84
N SER A 167 -14.15 -15.53 -34.53
CA SER A 167 -15.19 -15.18 -35.49
C SER A 167 -14.72 -14.13 -36.51
N LEU A 168 -13.77 -13.28 -36.12
CA LEU A 168 -13.12 -12.30 -36.99
C LEU A 168 -12.14 -12.95 -37.99
N ALA A 169 -11.54 -14.09 -37.63
CA ALA A 169 -10.68 -14.82 -38.57
C ALA A 169 -11.48 -15.43 -39.75
N THR A 170 -12.77 -15.69 -39.56
CA THR A 170 -13.65 -16.30 -40.56
C THR A 170 -14.51 -15.29 -41.32
N ARG A 171 -14.67 -14.06 -40.82
CA ARG A 171 -15.47 -13.01 -41.45
C ARG A 171 -14.64 -11.73 -41.62
N LYS A 172 -14.56 -11.19 -42.85
CA LYS A 172 -14.01 -9.85 -43.10
C LYS A 172 -14.96 -8.79 -42.54
N ILE A 173 -14.76 -8.40 -41.29
CA ILE A 173 -15.53 -7.36 -40.59
C ILE A 173 -14.68 -6.08 -40.52
N ASN A 174 -15.33 -4.91 -40.61
CA ASN A 174 -14.69 -3.60 -40.49
C ASN A 174 -14.33 -3.27 -39.01
N ASN A 175 -13.28 -2.48 -38.79
CA ASN A 175 -12.76 -2.15 -37.45
C ASN A 175 -13.78 -1.48 -36.53
N ALA A 176 -14.70 -0.67 -37.07
CA ALA A 176 -15.80 -0.06 -36.29
C ALA A 176 -16.75 -1.12 -35.71
N ALA A 177 -17.18 -2.08 -36.54
CA ALA A 177 -18.04 -3.17 -36.08
C ALA A 177 -17.34 -4.12 -35.09
N ILE A 178 -16.01 -4.24 -35.17
CA ILE A 178 -15.22 -4.96 -34.16
C ILE A 178 -15.29 -4.26 -32.81
N LEU A 179 -15.16 -2.93 -32.79
CA LEU A 179 -15.24 -2.16 -31.56
C LEU A 179 -16.64 -2.23 -30.94
N ASP A 180 -17.70 -2.03 -31.73
CA ASP A 180 -19.10 -2.07 -31.24
C ASP A 180 -19.44 -3.43 -30.62
N THR A 181 -19.05 -4.52 -31.30
CA THR A 181 -19.29 -5.88 -30.77
C THR A 181 -18.47 -6.15 -29.52
N LEU A 182 -17.23 -5.66 -29.45
CA LEU A 182 -16.42 -5.77 -28.24
C LEU A 182 -17.04 -4.98 -27.08
N MET A 183 -17.45 -3.73 -27.30
CA MET A 183 -18.12 -2.91 -26.28
C MET A 183 -19.42 -3.56 -25.79
N GLY A 184 -20.20 -4.16 -26.69
CA GLY A 184 -21.39 -4.93 -26.32
C GLY A 184 -21.09 -6.20 -25.49
N ILE A 185 -19.92 -6.80 -25.63
CA ILE A 185 -19.46 -7.87 -24.74
C ILE A 185 -19.02 -7.29 -23.40
N LEU A 186 -18.21 -6.23 -23.40
CA LEU A 186 -17.66 -5.62 -22.19
C LEU A 186 -18.76 -5.06 -21.28
N GLY A 187 -19.81 -4.47 -21.84
CA GLY A 187 -20.96 -3.94 -21.10
C GLY A 187 -21.81 -5.00 -20.37
N LYS A 188 -21.60 -6.30 -20.64
CA LYS A 188 -22.25 -7.39 -19.88
C LYS A 188 -21.58 -7.68 -18.55
N TYR A 189 -20.39 -7.13 -18.33
CA TYR A 189 -19.59 -7.38 -17.15
C TYR A 189 -19.49 -6.08 -16.33
N PRO A 190 -19.61 -6.15 -14.99
CA PRO A 190 -19.41 -4.99 -14.14
C PRO A 190 -17.90 -4.69 -14.02
N LEU A 191 -17.37 -3.98 -15.02
CA LEU A 191 -15.94 -3.66 -15.13
C LEU A 191 -15.53 -2.45 -14.29
N ASP A 192 -16.49 -1.62 -13.86
CA ASP A 192 -16.24 -0.43 -13.03
C ASP A 192 -15.79 -0.80 -11.60
N ASP A 193 -16.20 -1.98 -11.13
CA ASP A 193 -15.97 -2.46 -9.76
C ASP A 193 -14.56 -3.07 -9.54
N VAL A 194 -13.76 -3.14 -10.61
CA VAL A 194 -12.38 -3.67 -10.54
C VAL A 194 -11.42 -2.63 -9.91
N GLY A 195 -11.90 -1.41 -9.64
CA GLY A 195 -11.22 -0.40 -8.84
C GLY A 195 -11.24 -0.69 -7.35
N GLU A 196 -12.38 -1.13 -6.80
CA GLU A 196 -12.60 -1.29 -5.35
C GLU A 196 -12.39 -2.72 -4.83
N ASP A 197 -12.62 -3.74 -5.65
CA ASP A 197 -12.48 -5.16 -5.27
C ASP A 197 -11.03 -5.66 -5.13
N LEU A 198 -10.07 -4.75 -5.04
CA LEU A 198 -8.69 -5.06 -4.63
C LEU A 198 -8.58 -5.46 -3.15
N ARG A 199 -9.70 -5.49 -2.41
CA ARG A 199 -9.76 -6.10 -1.07
C ARG A 199 -9.63 -7.62 -1.24
N PRO A 200 -8.46 -8.21 -0.97
CA PRO A 200 -8.34 -9.65 -1.11
C PRO A 200 -9.22 -10.29 -0.03
N ALA A 201 -9.83 -11.42 -0.34
CA ALA A 201 -10.15 -12.40 0.70
C ALA A 201 -8.81 -12.92 1.25
N LEU A 202 -8.18 -12.12 2.12
CA LEU A 202 -6.93 -12.48 2.77
C LEU A 202 -7.19 -13.75 3.57
N SER A 203 -6.49 -14.83 3.23
CA SER A 203 -6.44 -15.99 4.12
C SER A 203 -6.01 -15.52 5.51
N VAL A 204 -6.57 -16.10 6.58
CA VAL A 204 -6.32 -15.69 7.98
C VAL A 204 -4.81 -15.60 8.30
N ARG A 205 -3.98 -16.43 7.65
CA ARG A 205 -2.51 -16.40 7.77
C ARG A 205 -1.83 -15.23 7.05
N GLY A 206 -2.37 -14.77 5.94
CA GLY A 206 -1.88 -13.57 5.23
C GLY A 206 -2.12 -12.30 6.05
N TYR A 207 -3.31 -12.18 6.65
CA TYR A 207 -3.70 -11.02 7.47
C TYR A 207 -2.79 -10.84 8.70
N ALA A 208 -2.43 -11.94 9.37
CA ALA A 208 -1.53 -11.88 10.54
C ALA A 208 -0.13 -11.32 10.20
N ASN A 209 0.37 -11.51 8.97
CA ASN A 209 1.67 -10.99 8.56
C ASN A 209 1.63 -9.52 8.15
N LEU A 210 0.44 -9.00 7.84
CA LEU A 210 0.22 -7.62 7.39
C LEU A 210 -0.08 -6.68 8.56
N LYS A 211 -0.41 -7.21 9.74
CA LYS A 211 -0.75 -6.43 10.92
C LYS A 211 0.38 -5.46 11.28
N PRO A 212 0.09 -4.15 11.45
CA PRO A 212 1.07 -3.20 11.95
C PRO A 212 1.40 -3.47 13.42
N ASP A 213 2.70 -3.52 13.72
CA ASP A 213 3.21 -3.48 15.08
C ASP A 213 3.91 -2.13 15.31
N ILE A 214 3.38 -1.36 16.26
CA ILE A 214 4.00 -0.11 16.71
C ILE A 214 5.17 -0.49 17.62
N ILE A 215 6.39 -0.30 17.14
CA ILE A 215 7.62 -0.73 17.84
C ILE A 215 8.05 0.30 18.88
N ILE A 216 8.06 1.58 18.50
CA ILE A 216 8.38 2.69 19.40
C ILE A 216 7.65 3.95 18.94
N SER A 217 7.19 4.74 19.90
CA SER A 217 6.59 6.05 19.64
C SER A 217 7.10 7.04 20.67
N GLU A 218 7.45 8.25 20.23
CA GLU A 218 7.95 9.32 21.08
C GLU A 218 7.28 10.64 20.70
N SER A 219 6.82 11.37 21.72
CA SER A 219 6.11 12.63 21.53
C SER A 219 6.88 13.80 22.09
N PHE A 220 6.76 14.95 21.43
CA PHE A 220 7.44 16.17 21.77
C PHE A 220 6.46 17.21 22.30
N VAL A 221 6.77 17.76 23.46
CA VAL A 221 6.04 18.85 24.10
C VAL A 221 6.87 20.13 23.96
N GLY A 222 6.23 21.24 23.61
CA GLY A 222 6.88 22.55 23.48
C GLY A 222 7.55 23.06 24.76
#